data_AF-A0A8S9SN08-F1
#
_entry.id   AF-A0A8S9SN08-F1
#
_cell.length_a   1.000
_cell.length_b   1.000
_cell.length_c   1.000
_cell.angle_alpha   90.00
_cell.angle_beta   90.00
_cell.angle_gamma   90.00
#
_symmetry.space_group_name_H-M   'P 1'
#
loop_
_entity.id
_entity.type
_entity.pdbx_description
1 polymer ?
#
loop_
_entity_poly.entity_id
_entity_poly.type
_entity_poly.pdbx_seq_one_letter_code
_entity_poly.pdbx_strand_id
1 'polypeptide(L)'
;MFALLIVRSIPSKAQPPYCTMERRDTEYFNCVDSLKLGTPWVPPSKDCCEYIQIDNMACFCKGANRLFSAVFDQNKLFKISHACGDLLVPGSYCGSKYH
;
A
#
# COMPACT_ATOMS: atom_id res chain seq x y z
N MET A 1 1.26 -25.79 47.10
CA MET A 1 2.23 -25.37 46.06
C MET A 1 1.45 -24.56 45.02
N PHE A 2 1.64 -23.25 44.95
CA PHE A 2 1.00 -22.39 43.95
C PHE A 2 1.80 -22.46 42.65
N ALA A 3 1.24 -23.07 41.61
CA ALA A 3 1.83 -23.05 40.29
C ALA A 3 1.59 -21.66 39.67
N LEU A 4 2.62 -20.82 39.65
CA LEU A 4 2.62 -19.55 38.93
C LEU A 4 2.63 -19.84 37.42
N LEU A 5 1.45 -19.82 36.79
CA LEU A 5 1.32 -19.83 35.34
C LEU A 5 1.80 -18.49 34.79
N ILE A 6 3.08 -18.42 34.41
CA ILE A 6 3.60 -17.29 33.63
C ILE A 6 3.01 -17.41 32.23
N VAL A 7 1.87 -16.76 32.01
CA VAL A 7 1.36 -16.50 30.66
C VAL A 7 2.35 -15.56 30.00
N ARG A 8 3.26 -16.12 29.18
CA ARG A 8 4.05 -15.31 28.25
C ARG A 8 3.07 -14.71 27.26
N SER A 9 2.76 -13.43 27.42
CA SER A 9 2.13 -12.63 26.38
C SER A 9 3.08 -12.64 25.19
N ILE A 10 2.79 -13.50 24.21
CA ILE A 10 3.39 -13.41 22.89
C ILE A 10 3.00 -12.01 22.39
N PRO A 11 3.93 -11.07 22.16
CA PRO A 11 3.57 -9.84 21.48
C PRO A 11 2.96 -10.26 20.17
N SER A 12 1.69 -9.92 19.96
CA SER A 12 0.98 -10.19 18.72
C SER A 12 1.85 -9.67 17.59
N LYS A 13 2.47 -10.57 16.83
CA LYS A 13 3.14 -10.22 15.59
C LYS A 13 2.16 -9.37 14.76
N ALA A 14 2.67 -8.24 14.27
CA ALA A 14 2.01 -7.30 13.38
C ALA A 14 0.78 -6.57 13.97
N GLN A 15 1.02 -5.41 14.59
CA GLN A 15 0.07 -4.32 14.33
C GLN A 15 0.01 -4.14 12.81
N PRO A 16 -1.18 -4.19 12.18
CA PRO A 16 -1.29 -3.86 10.76
C PRO A 16 -0.67 -2.48 10.55
N PRO A 17 -0.02 -2.18 9.40
CA PRO A 17 0.47 -0.85 9.15
C PRO A 17 -0.72 0.11 9.29
N TYR A 18 -0.64 1.01 10.27
CA TYR A 18 -1.69 1.97 10.51
C TYR A 18 -1.66 2.96 9.35
N CYS A 19 -2.58 2.77 8.41
CA CYS A 19 -2.70 3.63 7.22
C CYS A 19 -3.28 4.99 7.61
N THR A 20 -2.45 5.87 8.18
CA THR A 20 -2.79 7.28 8.39
C THR A 20 -3.04 7.99 7.07
N MET A 21 -3.65 9.17 7.14
CA MET A 21 -3.67 10.08 5.98
C MET A 21 -2.24 10.41 5.53
N GLU A 22 -1.38 10.83 6.47
CA GLU A 22 0.02 11.18 6.19
C GLU A 22 0.82 10.06 5.51
N ARG A 23 0.66 8.82 5.97
CA ARG A 23 1.33 7.65 5.39
C ARG A 23 0.96 7.47 3.92
N ARG A 24 -0.34 7.56 3.65
CA ARG A 24 -0.92 7.41 2.31
C ARG A 24 -0.54 8.58 1.40
N ASP A 25 -0.55 9.80 1.93
CA ASP A 25 -0.15 11.00 1.20
C ASP A 25 1.33 10.94 0.81
N THR A 26 2.18 10.40 1.69
CA THR A 26 3.59 10.16 1.40
C THR A 26 3.77 9.09 0.32
N GLU A 27 3.02 7.98 0.37
CA GLU A 27 3.02 6.97 -0.70
C GLU A 27 2.63 7.59 -2.04
N TYR A 28 1.57 8.41 -2.08
CA TYR A 28 1.14 9.08 -3.30
C TYR A 28 2.18 10.06 -3.82
N PHE A 29 2.77 10.85 -2.94
CA PHE A 29 3.78 11.83 -3.31
C PHE A 29 5.00 11.15 -3.93
N ASN A 30 5.51 10.09 -3.30
CA ASN A 30 6.68 9.36 -3.79
C ASN A 30 6.43 8.69 -5.15
N CYS A 31 5.19 8.27 -5.41
CA CYS A 31 4.81 7.52 -6.61
C CYS A 31 4.04 8.36 -7.66
N VAL A 32 3.96 9.68 -7.49
CA VAL A 32 3.02 10.56 -8.22
C VAL A 32 3.19 10.48 -9.74
N ASP A 33 4.43 10.45 -10.22
CA ASP A 33 4.74 10.40 -11.66
C ASP A 33 4.31 9.07 -12.29
N SER A 34 4.43 7.98 -11.54
CA SER A 34 3.97 6.64 -11.95
C SER A 34 2.45 6.48 -11.90
N LEU A 35 1.74 7.36 -11.18
CA LEU A 35 0.29 7.29 -10.99
C LEU A 35 -0.51 8.24 -11.87
N LYS A 36 0.12 9.31 -12.36
CA LYS A 36 -0.58 10.45 -12.97
C LYS A 36 -1.55 10.02 -14.08
N LEU A 37 -2.82 10.42 -13.96
CA LEU A 37 -3.87 10.10 -14.93
C LEU A 37 -3.58 10.75 -16.30
N GLY A 38 -3.92 10.06 -17.39
CA GLY A 38 -3.80 10.59 -18.75
C GLY A 38 -2.36 10.75 -19.28
N THR A 39 -1.37 10.26 -18.53
CA THR A 39 0.04 10.31 -18.94
C THR A 39 0.57 8.92 -19.29
N PRO A 40 1.66 8.82 -20.09
CA PRO A 40 2.36 7.56 -20.30
C PRO A 40 2.84 6.91 -18.99
N TRP A 41 3.21 5.64 -19.08
CA TRP A 41 3.82 4.94 -17.94
C TRP A 41 5.20 5.52 -17.63
N VAL A 42 5.44 5.82 -16.36
CA VAL A 42 6.75 6.22 -15.82
C VAL A 42 7.13 5.21 -14.74
N PRO A 43 8.30 4.55 -14.83
CA PRO A 43 8.77 3.63 -13.79
C PRO A 43 8.84 4.32 -12.41
N PRO A 44 8.50 3.61 -11.32
CA PRO A 44 8.56 4.17 -9.97
C PRO A 44 10.00 4.52 -9.56
N SER A 45 10.13 5.58 -8.77
CA SER A 45 11.39 5.92 -8.13
C SER A 45 11.79 4.87 -7.09
N LYS A 46 13.07 4.88 -6.71
CA LYS A 46 13.56 4.03 -5.61
C LYS A 46 12.77 4.30 -4.31
N ASP A 47 12.56 5.57 -3.98
CA ASP A 47 11.83 5.99 -2.77
C ASP A 47 10.36 5.53 -2.81
N CYS A 48 9.71 5.55 -3.98
CA CYS A 48 8.38 4.97 -4.15
C CYS A 48 8.39 3.48 -3.79
N CYS A 49 9.28 2.69 -4.40
CA CYS A 49 9.33 1.25 -4.16
C CYS A 49 9.68 0.92 -2.70
N GLU A 50 10.70 1.56 -2.11
CA GLU A 50 11.09 1.30 -0.73
C GLU A 50 9.94 1.60 0.24
N TYR A 51 9.18 2.67 0.00
CA TYR A 51 8.12 3.07 0.90
C TYR A 51 6.91 2.13 0.82
N ILE A 52 6.45 1.76 -0.38
CA ILE A 52 5.28 0.87 -0.57
C ILE A 52 5.60 -0.61 -0.28
N GLN A 53 6.88 -0.98 -0.22
CA GLN A 53 7.30 -2.33 0.19
C GLN A 53 7.07 -2.57 1.68
N ILE A 54 7.11 -1.52 2.52
CA ILE A 54 6.94 -1.62 3.98
C ILE A 54 5.62 -2.31 4.35
N ASP A 55 4.58 -2.09 3.56
CA ASP A 55 3.23 -2.61 3.78
C ASP A 55 2.70 -3.45 2.60
N ASN A 56 3.55 -3.80 1.64
CA ASN A 56 3.17 -4.47 0.39
C ASN A 56 1.99 -3.77 -0.32
N MET A 57 2.03 -2.44 -0.41
CA MET A 57 1.00 -1.58 -1.00
C MET A 57 -0.38 -1.63 -0.32
N ALA A 58 -0.50 -2.18 0.90
CA ALA A 58 -1.79 -2.33 1.57
C ALA A 58 -2.48 -0.97 1.86
N CYS A 59 -1.76 0.00 2.39
CA CYS A 59 -2.27 1.35 2.69
C CYS A 59 -2.59 2.12 1.43
N PHE A 60 -1.74 1.97 0.42
CA PHE A 60 -1.94 2.54 -0.91
C PHE A 60 -3.25 2.06 -1.53
N CYS A 61 -3.50 0.75 -1.49
CA CYS A 61 -4.71 0.14 -2.02
C CYS A 61 -5.96 0.46 -1.20
N LYS A 62 -5.82 0.67 0.12
CA LYS A 62 -6.91 1.16 0.98
C LYS A 62 -7.32 2.60 0.60
N GLY A 63 -6.37 3.40 0.15
CA GLY A 63 -6.57 4.78 -0.28
C GLY A 63 -7.16 4.93 -1.68
N ALA A 64 -7.09 3.90 -2.53
CA ALA A 64 -7.51 3.90 -3.92
C ALA A 64 -9.04 3.89 -4.08
N ASN A 65 -9.71 4.98 -3.72
CA ASN A 65 -11.16 5.17 -3.86
C ASN A 65 -11.51 6.00 -5.12
N ARG A 66 -12.79 6.39 -5.29
CA ARG A 66 -13.22 7.22 -6.43
C ARG A 66 -12.51 8.57 -6.55
N LEU A 67 -12.19 9.21 -5.42
CA LEU A 67 -11.45 10.48 -5.40
C LEU A 67 -10.02 10.27 -5.88
N PHE A 68 -9.41 9.14 -5.51
CA PHE A 68 -8.11 8.75 -6.06
C PHE A 68 -8.20 8.58 -7.59
N SER A 69 -9.19 7.86 -8.10
CA SER A 69 -9.36 7.65 -9.55
C SER A 69 -9.63 8.93 -10.34
N ALA A 70 -10.09 10.00 -9.69
CA ALA A 70 -10.30 11.30 -10.33
C ALA A 70 -8.98 12.02 -10.65
N VAL A 71 -7.89 11.66 -9.96
CA VAL A 71 -6.57 12.32 -10.09
C VAL A 71 -5.50 11.35 -10.61
N PHE A 72 -5.64 10.06 -10.30
CA PHE A 72 -4.65 9.02 -10.57
C PHE A 72 -5.23 7.83 -11.33
N ASP A 73 -4.40 7.19 -12.14
CA ASP A 73 -4.76 5.99 -12.89
C ASP A 73 -4.57 4.74 -12.04
N GLN A 74 -5.69 4.21 -11.52
CA GLN A 74 -5.68 2.97 -10.74
C GLN A 74 -5.11 1.77 -11.49
N ASN A 75 -5.17 1.74 -12.83
CA ASN A 75 -4.61 0.64 -13.61
C ASN A 75 -3.07 0.62 -13.55
N LYS A 76 -2.44 1.74 -13.19
CA LYS A 76 -1.00 1.82 -12.99
C LYS A 76 -0.55 1.20 -11.67
N LEU A 77 -1.45 0.97 -10.71
CA LEU A 77 -1.11 0.32 -9.43
C LEU A 77 -0.50 -1.08 -9.64
N PHE A 78 -1.06 -1.85 -10.57
CA PHE A 78 -0.50 -3.17 -10.90
C PHE A 78 0.91 -3.07 -11.51
N LYS A 79 1.15 -2.05 -12.35
CA LYS A 79 2.47 -1.82 -12.96
C LYS A 79 3.51 -1.40 -11.91
N ILE A 80 3.11 -0.55 -10.96
CA ILE A 80 3.96 -0.16 -9.82
C ILE A 80 4.31 -1.39 -8.99
N SER A 81 3.31 -2.21 -8.66
CA SER A 81 3.49 -3.44 -7.91
C SER A 81 4.52 -4.37 -8.57
N HIS A 82 4.37 -4.64 -9.86
CA HIS A 82 5.29 -5.48 -10.62
C HIS A 82 6.71 -4.89 -10.64
N ALA A 83 6.83 -3.59 -10.93
CA ALA A 83 8.11 -2.89 -10.99
C ALA A 83 8.84 -2.85 -9.64
N CYS A 84 8.11 -2.87 -8.52
CA CYS A 84 8.68 -2.85 -7.17
C CYS A 84 8.80 -4.25 -6.53
N GLY A 85 8.70 -5.33 -7.32
CA GLY A 85 8.94 -6.70 -6.84
C GLY A 85 7.67 -7.51 -6.54
N ASP A 86 6.64 -7.37 -7.38
CA ASP A 86 5.41 -8.18 -7.32
C ASP A 86 4.67 -8.12 -5.97
N LEU A 87 4.46 -6.89 -5.48
CA LEU A 87 3.89 -6.64 -4.14
C LEU A 87 2.42 -7.05 -3.99
N LEU A 88 1.68 -7.13 -5.09
CA LEU A 88 0.28 -7.49 -5.15
C LEU A 88 0.16 -8.86 -5.81
N VAL A 89 -0.59 -9.76 -5.17
CA VAL A 89 -0.92 -11.06 -5.75
C VAL A 89 -1.62 -10.86 -7.10
N PRO A 90 -1.24 -11.57 -8.17
CA PRO A 90 -1.93 -11.50 -9.46
C PRO A 90 -3.44 -11.69 -9.31
N GLY A 91 -4.23 -10.82 -9.95
CA GLY A 91 -5.69 -10.80 -9.82
C GLY A 91 -6.22 -10.02 -8.59
N SER A 92 -5.34 -9.45 -7.77
CA SER A 92 -5.72 -8.47 -6.75
C SER A 92 -6.30 -7.20 -7.39
N TYR A 93 -7.23 -6.56 -6.67
CA TYR A 93 -7.76 -5.26 -7.02
C TYR A 93 -7.59 -4.31 -5.83
N CYS A 94 -7.22 -3.08 -6.11
CA CYS A 94 -7.12 -2.01 -5.12
C CYS A 94 -8.38 -1.15 -5.16
N GLY A 95 -8.82 -0.67 -4.00
CA GLY A 95 -10.07 0.08 -3.83
C GLY A 95 -11.28 -0.78 -3.43
N SER A 96 -12.22 -0.15 -2.74
CA SER A 96 -13.49 -0.74 -2.35
C SER A 96 -14.52 -0.56 -3.47
N LYS A 97 -15.19 -1.66 -3.87
CA LYS A 97 -16.28 -1.60 -4.88
C LYS A 97 -17.50 -0.76 -4.46
N TYR A 98 -17.58 -0.38 -3.19
CA TYR A 98 -18.73 0.29 -2.60
C TYR A 98 -18.26 1.37 -1.63
N HIS A 99 -18.09 2.61 -2.08
CA HIS A 99 -18.25 3.85 -1.30
C HIS A 99 -18.51 5.00 -2.28
#